data_AF-A0A0G0Q616-F1
#
_entry.id   AF-A0A0G0Q616-F1
#
_cell.length_a   1.000
_cell.length_b   1.000
_cell.length_c   1.000
_cell.angle_alpha   90.00
_cell.angle_beta   90.00
_cell.angle_gamma   90.00
#
_symmetry.space_group_name_H-M   'P 1'
#
loop_
_entity.id
_entity.type
_entity.pdbx_description
1 polymer ?
#
loop_
_entity_poly.entity_id
_entity_poly.type
_entity_poly.pdbx_seq_one_letter_code
_entity_poly.pdbx_strand_id
1 'polypeptide(L)'
;MRQQSQGFKKFFARFGVALAAIVLVGYFARVWFITEKLAGVPLNGAVREEKERSFPQAEKSEVKDKVISWQDASKHYNEYVTVEGKIVATHNAGRVCFLNFHPDYKRYFTAVIFESAFPRFPANPENYYYGKNVRVSGYIKEYNEKPEIILNDPGQIEVIE
;
A
#
# COMPACT_ATOMS: atom_id res chain seq x y z
N MET A 1 19.52 45.60 57.91
CA MET A 1 18.38 45.27 57.02
C MET A 1 18.58 43.87 56.44
N ARG A 2 18.04 42.83 57.08
CA ARG A 2 18.10 41.42 56.62
C ARG A 2 16.75 40.76 56.89
N GLN A 3 15.73 41.02 56.06
CA GLN A 3 14.44 40.31 56.23
C GLN A 3 13.55 40.22 54.98
N GLN A 4 14.10 40.31 53.74
CA GLN A 4 13.24 40.30 52.54
C GLN A 4 13.43 39.09 51.58
N SER A 5 14.40 38.18 51.80
CA SER A 5 14.64 37.06 50.86
C SER A 5 14.02 35.71 51.25
N GLN A 6 13.38 35.60 52.42
CA GLN A 6 12.79 34.34 52.89
C GLN A 6 11.35 34.08 52.42
N GLY A 7 10.63 35.12 51.98
CA GLY A 7 9.25 34.98 51.47
C GLY A 7 9.16 34.47 50.03
N PHE A 8 10.14 34.79 49.18
CA PHE A 8 10.07 34.53 47.74
C PHE A 8 10.40 33.06 47.37
N LYS A 9 11.25 32.39 48.17
CA LYS A 9 11.63 30.99 47.94
C LYS A 9 10.53 29.98 48.29
N LYS A 10 9.63 30.32 49.23
CA LYS A 10 8.47 29.48 49.58
C LYS A 10 7.33 29.55 48.56
N PHE A 11 7.33 30.56 47.68
CA PHE A 11 6.29 30.73 46.66
C PHE A 11 6.51 29.80 45.45
N PHE A 12 7.75 29.62 44.99
CA PHE A 12 8.06 28.74 43.85
C PHE A 12 8.04 27.23 44.19
N ALA A 13 8.28 26.86 45.44
CA ALA A 13 8.25 25.46 45.87
C ALA A 13 6.84 24.82 45.82
N ARG A 14 5.75 25.61 45.81
CA ARG A 14 4.37 25.08 45.77
C ARG A 14 3.79 24.98 44.35
N PHE A 15 4.31 25.74 43.39
CA PHE A 15 3.83 25.70 41.99
C PHE A 15 4.57 24.69 41.09
N GLY A 16 5.86 24.41 41.35
CA GLY A 16 6.58 23.36 40.60
C GLY A 16 6.14 21.93 40.92
N VAL A 17 5.69 21.69 42.17
CA VAL A 17 5.24 20.36 42.63
C VAL A 17 3.88 19.97 42.04
N ALA A 18 2.98 20.94 41.81
CA ALA A 18 1.65 20.66 41.26
C ALA A 18 1.70 20.19 39.79
N LEU A 19 2.57 20.77 38.95
CA LEU A 19 2.73 20.35 37.56
C LEU A 19 3.42 18.98 37.44
N ALA A 20 4.46 18.73 38.25
CA ALA A 20 5.11 17.42 38.30
C ALA A 20 4.14 16.33 38.78
N ALA A 21 3.27 16.63 39.76
CA ALA A 21 2.27 15.69 40.24
C ALA A 21 1.20 15.35 39.18
N ILE A 22 0.74 16.30 38.37
CA ILE A 22 -0.24 16.02 37.30
C ILE A 22 0.36 15.13 36.20
N VAL A 23 1.62 15.37 35.81
CA VAL A 23 2.32 14.53 34.84
C VAL A 23 2.58 13.14 35.40
N LEU A 24 2.96 13.02 36.68
CA LEU A 24 3.11 11.74 37.37
C LEU A 24 1.79 10.98 37.49
N VAL A 25 0.69 11.64 37.85
CA VAL A 25 -0.65 11.03 37.91
C VAL A 25 -1.10 10.56 36.53
N GLY A 26 -0.90 11.37 35.48
CA GLY A 26 -1.19 10.97 34.11
C GLY A 26 -0.33 9.79 33.64
N TYR A 27 0.96 9.79 33.96
CA TYR A 27 1.88 8.70 33.66
C TYR A 27 1.50 7.42 34.41
N PHE A 28 1.22 7.49 35.71
CA PHE A 28 0.77 6.35 36.50
C PHE A 28 -0.61 5.84 36.09
N ALA A 29 -1.55 6.70 35.70
CA ALA A 29 -2.82 6.27 35.11
C ALA A 29 -2.62 5.55 33.77
N ARG A 30 -1.70 6.04 32.93
CA ARG A 30 -1.37 5.42 31.65
C ARG A 30 -0.69 4.06 31.83
N VAL A 31 0.23 3.95 32.79
CA VAL A 31 0.89 2.67 33.13
C VAL A 31 -0.11 1.71 33.76
N TRP A 32 -0.93 2.14 34.73
CA TRP A 32 -1.96 1.33 35.37
C TRP A 32 -2.94 0.72 34.35
N PHE A 33 -3.39 1.53 33.38
CA PHE A 33 -4.31 1.08 32.34
C PHE A 33 -3.67 0.07 31.35
N ILE A 34 -2.35 0.10 31.18
CA ILE A 34 -1.63 -0.91 30.39
C ILE A 34 -1.52 -2.22 31.17
N THR A 35 -1.24 -2.18 32.47
CA THR A 35 -1.05 -3.38 33.30
C THR A 35 -2.35 -4.15 33.57
N GLU A 36 -3.49 -3.46 33.60
CA GLU A 36 -4.80 -4.09 33.87
C GLU A 36 -5.28 -4.97 32.69
N LYS A 37 -4.78 -4.71 31.47
CA LYS A 37 -5.18 -5.45 30.26
C LYS A 37 -4.51 -6.83 30.07
N LEU A 38 -3.60 -7.24 30.95
CA LEU A 38 -2.89 -8.53 30.85
C LEU A 38 -3.22 -9.52 31.98
N ALA A 39 -3.99 -9.13 33.00
CA ALA A 39 -4.33 -10.00 34.14
C ALA A 39 -5.72 -10.69 34.03
N GLY A 40 -6.38 -10.60 32.86
CA GLY A 40 -7.77 -11.03 32.69
C GLY A 40 -8.02 -11.96 31.51
N VAL A 41 -7.16 -12.95 31.27
CA VAL A 41 -7.48 -14.06 30.34
C VAL A 41 -8.19 -15.17 31.11
N PRO A 42 -9.53 -15.30 31.04
CA PRO A 42 -10.20 -16.49 31.56
C PRO A 42 -9.90 -17.67 30.64
N LEU A 43 -9.09 -18.60 31.14
CA LEU A 43 -8.95 -19.95 30.57
C LEU A 43 -10.19 -20.76 30.98
N ASN A 44 -11.28 -20.69 30.21
CA ASN A 44 -12.17 -21.82 29.88
C ASN A 44 -13.53 -21.36 29.34
N GLY A 45 -14.06 -22.18 28.43
CA GLY A 45 -15.17 -21.91 27.55
C GLY A 45 -16.49 -21.49 28.21
N ALA A 46 -17.14 -20.54 27.56
CA ALA A 46 -18.59 -20.45 27.48
C ALA A 46 -18.94 -19.77 26.16
N VAL A 47 -19.62 -20.51 25.30
CA VAL A 47 -20.24 -20.01 24.06
C VAL A 47 -21.26 -18.94 24.43
N ARG A 48 -21.23 -17.81 23.73
CA ARG A 48 -22.40 -16.95 23.58
C ARG A 48 -22.45 -16.44 22.15
N GLU A 49 -23.26 -17.13 21.35
CA GLU A 49 -23.85 -16.58 20.14
C GLU A 49 -24.69 -15.36 20.55
N GLU A 50 -24.38 -14.19 19.99
CA GLU A 50 -25.41 -13.21 19.70
C GLU A 50 -24.90 -12.22 18.65
N LYS A 51 -25.45 -12.41 17.45
CA LYS A 51 -25.95 -11.35 16.59
C LYS A 51 -24.92 -10.68 15.71
N GLU A 52 -24.77 -11.27 14.53
CA GLU A 52 -25.03 -10.62 13.23
C GLU A 52 -25.56 -9.18 13.38
N ARG A 53 -24.66 -8.24 13.62
CA ARG A 53 -24.71 -6.98 12.91
C ARG A 53 -23.99 -7.25 11.62
N SER A 54 -24.78 -7.46 10.59
CA SER A 54 -24.41 -7.34 9.19
C SER A 54 -23.56 -6.08 9.00
N PHE A 55 -22.25 -6.23 9.13
CA PHE A 55 -21.37 -5.50 8.24
C PHE A 55 -21.86 -5.87 6.85
N PRO A 56 -22.23 -4.91 5.98
CA PRO A 56 -22.40 -5.20 4.57
C PRO A 56 -21.20 -6.04 4.21
N GLN A 57 -21.44 -7.32 3.90
CA GLN A 57 -20.42 -8.24 3.43
C GLN A 57 -19.77 -7.45 2.33
N ALA A 58 -18.56 -6.93 2.59
CA ALA A 58 -17.87 -6.05 1.68
C ALA A 58 -17.90 -6.82 0.38
N GLU A 59 -18.76 -6.36 -0.53
CA GLU A 59 -19.09 -7.09 -1.71
C GLU A 59 -17.74 -7.30 -2.34
N LYS A 60 -17.31 -8.56 -2.37
CA LYS A 60 -16.35 -9.04 -3.34
C LYS A 60 -17.11 -8.84 -4.65
N SER A 61 -17.13 -7.58 -5.07
CA SER A 61 -17.74 -7.11 -6.29
C SER A 61 -17.18 -8.07 -7.32
N GLU A 62 -18.07 -8.71 -8.05
CA GLU A 62 -17.70 -9.28 -9.33
C GLU A 62 -17.10 -8.12 -10.13
N VAL A 63 -15.79 -7.93 -10.00
CA VAL A 63 -15.03 -7.07 -10.89
C VAL A 63 -15.16 -7.80 -12.21
N LYS A 64 -16.16 -7.39 -12.98
CA LYS A 64 -16.26 -7.74 -14.38
C LYS A 64 -14.88 -7.46 -14.96
N ASP A 65 -14.16 -8.50 -15.38
CA ASP A 65 -12.81 -8.39 -15.92
C ASP A 65 -12.85 -7.50 -17.17
N LYS A 66 -12.66 -6.21 -16.96
CA LYS A 66 -12.71 -5.20 -18.01
C LYS A 66 -11.43 -5.32 -18.81
N VAL A 67 -11.53 -6.06 -19.92
CA VAL A 67 -10.47 -6.17 -20.92
C VAL A 67 -10.63 -5.02 -21.93
N ILE A 68 -9.55 -4.26 -22.13
CA ILE A 68 -9.47 -3.15 -23.09
C ILE A 68 -8.29 -3.36 -24.04
N SER A 69 -8.37 -2.75 -25.22
CA SER A 69 -7.24 -2.72 -26.14
C SER A 69 -6.16 -1.75 -25.63
N TRP A 70 -4.88 -2.05 -25.87
CA TRP A 70 -3.77 -1.16 -25.49
C TRP A 70 -3.89 0.28 -26.05
N GLN A 71 -4.56 0.45 -27.20
CA GLN A 71 -4.84 1.76 -27.81
C GLN A 71 -5.75 2.64 -26.94
N ASP A 72 -6.59 2.03 -26.09
CA ASP A 72 -7.55 2.74 -25.25
C ASP A 72 -7.01 3.03 -23.85
N ALA A 73 -5.80 2.57 -23.51
CA ALA A 73 -5.25 2.68 -22.15
C ALA A 73 -5.23 4.12 -21.61
N SER A 74 -4.98 5.13 -22.46
CA SER A 74 -4.98 6.54 -22.04
C SER A 74 -6.36 7.09 -21.63
N LYS A 75 -7.45 6.35 -21.90
CA LYS A 75 -8.81 6.69 -21.47
C LYS A 75 -9.16 6.14 -20.09
N HIS A 76 -8.25 5.37 -19.47
CA HIS A 76 -8.53 4.55 -18.28
C HIS A 76 -7.54 4.78 -17.14
N TYR A 77 -7.00 6.00 -17.02
CA TYR A 77 -6.10 6.35 -15.91
C TYR A 77 -6.77 6.14 -14.54
N ASN A 78 -5.98 5.59 -13.62
CA ASN A 78 -6.36 5.23 -12.25
C ASN A 78 -7.42 4.12 -12.14
N GLU A 79 -7.80 3.47 -13.25
CA GLU A 79 -8.65 2.29 -13.24
C GLU A 79 -7.80 1.02 -13.18
N TYR A 80 -8.29 0.01 -12.43
CA TYR A 80 -7.75 -1.36 -12.51
C TYR A 80 -8.43 -2.10 -13.66
N VAL A 81 -7.69 -2.39 -14.72
CA VAL A 81 -8.20 -3.03 -15.94
C VAL A 81 -7.22 -4.05 -16.46
N THR A 82 -7.67 -4.88 -17.39
CA THR A 82 -6.81 -5.78 -18.16
C THR A 82 -6.59 -5.18 -19.55
N VAL A 83 -5.33 -4.93 -19.90
CA VAL A 83 -4.93 -4.39 -21.21
C VAL A 83 -4.45 -5.52 -22.10
N GLU A 84 -5.04 -5.66 -23.28
CA GLU A 84 -4.71 -6.71 -24.25
C GLU A 84 -3.94 -6.13 -25.44
N GLY A 85 -2.96 -6.90 -25.93
CA GLY A 85 -2.28 -6.60 -27.18
C GLY A 85 -0.98 -7.38 -27.38
N LYS A 86 -0.29 -7.08 -28.49
CA LYS A 86 0.99 -7.69 -28.83
C LYS A 86 2.16 -6.87 -28.31
N ILE A 87 3.15 -7.53 -27.71
CA ILE A 87 4.42 -6.89 -27.38
C ILE A 87 5.30 -6.86 -28.63
N VAL A 88 5.63 -5.66 -29.10
CA VAL A 88 6.34 -5.43 -30.37
C VAL A 88 7.73 -4.82 -30.19
N ALA A 89 8.02 -4.27 -29.02
CA ALA A 89 9.35 -3.78 -28.65
C ALA A 89 9.61 -4.01 -27.16
N THR A 90 10.82 -4.44 -26.81
CA THR A 90 11.23 -4.64 -25.42
C THR A 90 12.60 -4.01 -25.16
N HIS A 91 12.84 -3.60 -23.92
CA HIS A 91 14.15 -3.12 -23.50
C HIS A 91 14.35 -3.39 -22.01
N ASN A 92 15.46 -4.05 -21.66
CA ASN A 92 15.85 -4.25 -20.27
C ASN A 92 17.11 -3.43 -19.98
N ALA A 93 16.99 -2.45 -19.08
CA ALA A 93 18.06 -1.56 -18.67
C ALA A 93 18.79 -2.05 -17.41
N GLY A 94 18.58 -3.31 -17.00
CA GLY A 94 19.11 -3.92 -15.78
C GLY A 94 18.32 -3.58 -14.52
N ARG A 95 17.79 -2.35 -14.41
CA ARG A 95 16.94 -1.92 -13.28
C ARG A 95 15.44 -1.97 -13.56
N VAL A 96 15.09 -1.95 -14.85
CA VAL A 96 13.72 -1.89 -15.35
C VAL A 96 13.67 -2.64 -16.68
N CYS A 97 12.64 -3.47 -16.85
CA CYS A 97 12.27 -4.10 -18.10
C CYS A 97 10.98 -3.48 -18.65
N PHE A 98 11.04 -2.98 -19.88
CA PHE A 98 9.94 -2.38 -20.60
C PHE A 98 9.37 -3.37 -21.62
N LEU A 99 8.05 -3.57 -21.58
CA LEU A 99 7.28 -4.38 -22.52
C LEU A 99 6.31 -3.44 -23.27
N ASN A 100 6.61 -3.15 -24.53
CA ASN A 100 5.91 -2.11 -25.28
C ASN A 100 4.97 -2.69 -26.34
N PHE A 101 3.78 -2.10 -26.42
CA PHE A 101 2.71 -2.50 -27.34
C PHE A 101 2.74 -1.73 -28.67
N HIS A 102 3.69 -0.79 -28.81
CA HIS A 102 3.92 -0.01 -30.02
C HIS A 102 5.42 0.36 -30.14
N PRO A 103 6.00 0.49 -31.35
CA PRO A 103 7.39 0.91 -31.53
C PRO A 103 7.68 2.33 -31.02
N ASP A 104 6.72 3.24 -31.10
CA ASP A 104 6.77 4.58 -30.49
C ASP A 104 6.43 4.54 -29.00
N TYR A 105 7.25 3.81 -28.23
CA TYR A 105 7.05 3.56 -26.80
C TYR A 105 7.00 4.82 -25.92
N LYS A 106 7.39 5.99 -26.44
CA LYS A 106 7.33 7.26 -25.72
C LYS A 106 5.92 7.84 -25.61
N ARG A 107 4.97 7.34 -26.42
CA ARG A 107 3.60 7.88 -26.49
C ARG A 107 2.52 6.88 -26.12
N TYR A 108 2.81 5.59 -26.27
CA TYR A 108 1.82 4.52 -26.14
C TYR A 108 2.05 3.68 -24.89
N PHE A 109 1.06 2.84 -24.60
CA PHE A 109 1.03 1.98 -23.43
C PHE A 109 2.29 1.10 -23.27
N THR A 110 2.75 0.99 -22.02
CA THR A 110 3.89 0.15 -21.64
C THR A 110 3.59 -0.61 -20.37
N ALA A 111 3.92 -1.91 -20.35
CA ALA A 111 3.99 -2.67 -19.12
C ALA A 111 5.44 -2.68 -18.60
N VAL A 112 5.62 -2.48 -17.30
CA VAL A 112 6.92 -2.24 -16.67
C VAL A 112 7.16 -3.24 -15.55
N ILE A 113 8.32 -3.89 -15.56
CA ILE A 113 8.79 -4.75 -14.47
C ILE A 113 10.03 -4.08 -13.86
N PHE A 114 10.03 -3.83 -12.55
CA PHE A 114 11.21 -3.33 -11.83
C PHE A 114 12.11 -4.47 -11.37
N GLU A 115 13.40 -4.18 -11.16
CA GLU A 115 14.40 -5.17 -10.73
C GLU A 115 14.00 -5.99 -9.49
N SER A 116 13.30 -5.36 -8.55
CA SER A 116 12.84 -5.99 -7.31
C SER A 116 11.84 -7.12 -7.54
N ALA A 117 11.17 -7.12 -8.71
CA ALA A 117 10.21 -8.14 -9.10
C ALA A 117 10.82 -9.18 -10.04
N PHE A 118 11.98 -8.95 -10.67
CA PHE A 118 12.59 -9.86 -11.65
C PHE A 118 12.64 -11.33 -11.22
N PRO A 119 12.99 -11.69 -9.98
CA PRO A 119 13.06 -13.10 -9.56
C PRO A 119 11.73 -13.87 -9.65
N ARG A 120 10.60 -13.17 -9.80
CA ARG A 120 9.25 -13.75 -9.89
C ARG A 120 8.79 -13.98 -11.32
N PHE A 121 9.45 -13.36 -12.30
CA PHE A 121 9.10 -13.46 -13.72
C PHE A 121 9.98 -14.51 -14.41
N PRO A 122 9.58 -14.99 -15.61
CA PRO A 122 10.45 -15.81 -16.45
C PRO A 122 11.81 -15.14 -16.67
N ALA A 123 12.86 -15.96 -16.79
CA ALA A 123 14.20 -15.47 -17.07
C ALA A 123 14.23 -14.68 -18.39
N ASN A 124 14.93 -13.54 -18.38
CA ASN A 124 14.99 -12.60 -19.51
C ASN A 124 13.58 -12.21 -20.00
N PRO A 125 12.77 -11.50 -19.18
CA PRO A 125 11.39 -11.16 -19.51
C PRO A 125 11.27 -10.38 -20.84
N GLU A 126 12.26 -9.56 -21.18
CA GLU A 126 12.33 -8.84 -22.45
C GLU A 126 12.39 -9.77 -23.67
N ASN A 127 12.96 -10.96 -23.53
CA ASN A 127 13.00 -11.98 -24.59
C ASN A 127 11.79 -12.90 -24.51
N TYR A 128 11.39 -13.28 -23.29
CA TYR A 128 10.29 -14.21 -23.08
C TYR A 128 8.95 -13.69 -23.62
N TYR A 129 8.67 -12.39 -23.44
CA TYR A 129 7.39 -11.80 -23.84
C TYR A 129 7.41 -11.16 -25.24
N TYR A 130 8.59 -10.97 -25.84
CA TYR A 130 8.70 -10.34 -27.16
C TYR A 130 7.91 -11.12 -28.22
N GLY A 131 7.09 -10.41 -29.00
CA GLY A 131 6.31 -10.98 -30.09
C GLY A 131 5.04 -11.72 -29.67
N LYS A 132 4.76 -11.84 -28.37
CA LYS A 132 3.57 -12.54 -27.86
C LYS A 132 2.37 -11.60 -27.75
N ASN A 133 1.17 -12.14 -27.94
CA ASN A 133 -0.06 -11.51 -27.49
C ASN A 133 -0.21 -11.76 -26.00
N VAL A 134 -0.55 -10.72 -25.23
CA VAL A 134 -0.65 -10.79 -23.78
C VAL A 134 -1.86 -10.03 -23.25
N ARG A 135 -2.32 -10.42 -22.07
CA ARG A 135 -3.21 -9.65 -21.19
C ARG A 135 -2.41 -9.17 -20.00
N VAL A 136 -2.46 -7.86 -19.72
CA VAL A 136 -1.76 -7.22 -18.61
C VAL A 136 -2.76 -6.56 -17.67
N SER A 137 -2.85 -7.06 -16.44
CA SER A 137 -3.80 -6.57 -15.44
C SER A 137 -3.11 -5.67 -14.41
N GLY A 138 -3.69 -4.48 -14.18
CA GLY A 138 -3.18 -3.55 -13.18
C GLY A 138 -3.84 -2.18 -13.25
N TYR A 139 -3.43 -1.30 -12.34
CA TYR A 139 -3.81 0.12 -12.41
C TYR A 139 -3.03 0.81 -13.52
N ILE A 140 -3.74 1.45 -14.44
CA ILE A 140 -3.11 2.33 -15.44
C ILE A 140 -2.71 3.63 -14.76
N LYS A 141 -1.42 3.94 -14.79
CA LYS A 141 -0.86 5.19 -14.28
C LYS A 141 -0.35 6.03 -15.43
N GLU A 142 -0.37 7.34 -15.23
CA GLU A 142 0.34 8.26 -16.11
C GLU A 142 1.80 8.37 -15.64
N TYR A 143 2.74 8.18 -16.56
CA TYR A 143 4.16 8.40 -16.33
C TYR A 143 4.77 9.00 -17.59
N ASN A 144 5.41 10.17 -17.48
CA ASN A 144 5.92 10.92 -18.63
C ASN A 144 4.89 11.05 -19.76
N GLU A 145 3.66 11.48 -19.41
CA GLU A 145 2.56 11.76 -20.35
C GLU A 145 2.07 10.54 -21.16
N LYS A 146 2.38 9.31 -20.73
CA LYS A 146 1.88 8.07 -21.34
C LYS A 146 1.32 7.08 -20.32
N PRO A 147 0.43 6.16 -20.73
CA PRO A 147 -0.13 5.16 -19.83
C PRO A 147 0.85 4.01 -19.57
N GLU A 148 0.93 3.58 -18.30
CA GLU A 148 1.76 2.46 -17.85
C GLU A 148 1.04 1.55 -16.85
N ILE A 149 1.33 0.25 -16.89
CA ILE A 149 1.02 -0.68 -15.80
C ILE A 149 2.34 -1.21 -15.23
N ILE A 150 2.47 -1.16 -13.90
CA ILE A 150 3.59 -1.77 -13.18
C ILE A 150 3.21 -3.21 -12.79
N LEU A 151 4.02 -4.16 -13.23
CA LEU A 151 3.90 -5.58 -12.97
C LEU A 151 4.77 -5.95 -11.75
N ASN A 152 4.14 -6.39 -10.66
CA ASN A 152 4.79 -6.82 -9.42
C ASN A 152 4.67 -8.33 -9.17
N ASP A 153 3.73 -8.98 -9.85
CA ASP A 153 3.45 -10.41 -9.78
C ASP A 153 3.28 -10.99 -11.19
N PRO A 154 3.81 -12.20 -11.49
CA PRO A 154 3.67 -12.84 -12.80
C PRO A 154 2.22 -13.10 -13.20
N GLY A 155 1.29 -13.27 -12.25
CA GLY A 155 -0.14 -13.42 -12.53
C GLY A 155 -0.80 -12.17 -13.12
N GLN A 156 -0.13 -11.02 -13.12
CA GLN A 156 -0.59 -9.80 -13.78
C GLN A 156 -0.33 -9.80 -15.28
N ILE A 157 0.38 -10.79 -15.84
CA ILE A 157 0.63 -10.90 -17.27
C ILE A 157 0.41 -12.33 -17.76
N GLU A 158 -0.58 -12.50 -18.63
CA GLU A 158 -0.93 -13.76 -19.26
C GLU A 158 -0.52 -13.72 -20.74
N VAL A 159 0.06 -14.81 -21.26
CA VAL A 159 0.28 -15.00 -22.70
C VAL A 159 -0.97 -15.62 -23.29
N ILE A 160 -1.50 -15.02 -24.36
CA ILE A 160 -2.68 -15.49 -25.08
C ILE A 160 -2.21 -16.12 -26.38
N GLU A 161 -2.62 -17.37 -26.63
CA GLU A 161 -2.33 -18.12 -27.86
C GLU A 161 -3.10 -17.56 -29.07
#